data_AF-A0A6M2BVA4-F1
#
_entry.id   AF-A0A6M2BVA4-F1
#
_cell.length_a   1.000
_cell.length_b   1.000
_cell.length_c   1.000
_cell.angle_alpha   90.00
_cell.angle_beta   90.00
_cell.angle_gamma   90.00
#
_symmetry.space_group_name_H-M   'P 1'
#
loop_
_entity.id
_entity.type
_entity.pdbx_description
1 polymer ?
#
loop_
_entity_poly.entity_id
_entity_poly.type
_entity_poly.pdbx_seq_one_letter_code
_entity_poly.pdbx_strand_id
1 'polypeptide(L)'
;MAYEYNPDSSRFEIANPHRIENAFLAAAAAICLACALGALLIGRHSLQVSLSAAAAGPILVAAALLGFGILFAVYAMRQLRFFFGRNQPSGLAPELENDAQGSSEPAEALRETLRQNAIKYRIPTGALDNLLYALARDLVFAPPRTQNLAQLEFKSVVGLGFLLLCFAVSMISVQGSVVRSWIAELFFVLTAVLVLKPLRRGRSGGRLSSRFVIALVIAAVIIPVLLPYLVGNTPPPFARYIQLPAVTAVILCCALAVTVLLLLAVLAQQIKPNRIAMAQSLQTVSMNAPPNQIFLEFDREMLRGWTEKIPNRRYLRMLPQLQGNAGAFEGQVIEESQPIPQDIEALTLSRCLNLPAYRWLLLLDVFALVTAATGSGMLLDYAHARTDWGALLMGASLLLIARLAFVGGNRLWRRFEFTSRIYWLECQGNFQRARSSIGALLQDRVKTEKDLVSVEDMTLRLWVAEIDSVSFGPDTPRSLMSIRGLPEEAERLSAHLAGFARQQATIISPQSDVDLQRLSVLNKINPASAASLPSAADALAAGVAGTAAPSAVTSRAFCPQCGNRLDSKAAFCSACGARVGTTPEQG
;
A
#
# COMPACT_ATOMS: atom_id res chain seq x y z
N MET A 1 23.80 -2.50 2.67
CA MET A 1 23.88 -3.56 3.69
C MET A 1 22.44 -3.83 4.08
N ALA A 2 21.89 -4.97 3.68
CA ALA A 2 20.56 -5.37 4.08
C ALA A 2 20.64 -5.70 5.57
N TYR A 3 19.81 -5.04 6.39
CA TYR A 3 19.71 -5.35 7.80
C TYR A 3 18.92 -6.65 7.93
N GLU A 4 19.62 -7.74 8.23
CA GLU A 4 19.03 -9.02 8.61
C GLU A 4 18.31 -8.83 9.96
N TYR A 5 16.98 -8.87 9.94
CA TYR A 5 16.22 -9.03 11.18
C TYR A 5 16.48 -10.40 11.82
N ASN A 6 16.86 -11.38 10.99
CA ASN A 6 17.23 -12.71 11.40
C ASN A 6 18.28 -13.25 10.40
N PRO A 7 19.57 -13.41 10.81
CA PRO A 7 20.61 -13.96 9.94
C PRO A 7 20.35 -15.43 9.55
N ASP A 8 19.48 -16.11 10.29
CA ASP A 8 19.17 -17.53 10.07
C ASP A 8 18.11 -17.74 8.96
N SER A 9 17.41 -16.68 8.51
CA SER A 9 16.29 -16.81 7.55
C SER A 9 16.50 -15.99 6.28
N SER A 10 16.64 -16.67 5.14
CA SER A 10 16.75 -16.06 3.81
C SER A 10 15.41 -15.76 3.14
N ARG A 11 14.27 -15.98 3.82
CA ARG A 11 12.92 -15.82 3.22
C ARG A 11 12.59 -14.40 2.79
N PHE A 12 13.24 -13.38 3.37
CA PHE A 12 13.10 -11.99 2.96
C PHE A 12 14.14 -11.55 1.92
N GLU A 13 15.08 -12.43 1.56
CA GLU A 13 16.05 -12.21 0.50
C GLU A 13 15.44 -12.56 -0.85
N ILE A 14 14.64 -11.63 -1.38
CA ILE A 14 13.98 -11.83 -2.67
C ILE A 14 15.01 -11.66 -3.80
N ALA A 15 15.03 -12.61 -4.73
CA ALA A 15 15.84 -12.49 -5.92
C ALA A 15 15.48 -11.22 -6.71
N ASN A 16 16.50 -10.55 -7.25
CA ASN A 16 16.27 -9.30 -7.99
C ASN A 16 15.33 -9.53 -9.20
N PRO A 17 14.13 -8.90 -9.23
CA PRO A 17 13.17 -9.14 -10.30
C PRO A 17 13.63 -8.59 -11.65
N HIS A 18 14.54 -7.60 -11.62
CA HIS A 18 15.05 -6.94 -12.82
C HIS A 18 16.19 -7.71 -13.47
N ARG A 19 16.55 -8.92 -13.01
CA ARG A 19 17.69 -9.65 -13.56
C ARG A 19 17.55 -9.87 -15.08
N ILE A 20 16.34 -10.23 -15.53
CA ILE A 20 16.06 -10.46 -16.95
C ILE A 20 16.01 -9.14 -17.72
N GLU A 21 15.24 -8.15 -17.24
CA GLU A 21 15.16 -6.81 -17.84
C GLU A 21 16.56 -6.17 -17.96
N ASN A 22 17.40 -6.28 -16.93
CA ASN A 22 18.76 -5.77 -16.90
C ASN A 22 19.65 -6.44 -17.96
N ALA A 23 19.44 -7.73 -18.27
CA ALA A 23 20.16 -8.39 -19.34
C ALA A 23 19.81 -7.78 -20.71
N PHE A 24 18.53 -7.49 -20.96
CA PHE A 24 18.08 -6.81 -22.18
C PHE A 24 18.57 -5.35 -22.25
N LEU A 25 18.52 -4.62 -21.14
CA LEU A 25 19.06 -3.26 -21.04
C LEU A 25 20.57 -3.22 -21.26
N ALA A 26 21.32 -4.17 -20.70
CA ALA A 26 22.76 -4.28 -20.89
C ALA A 26 23.10 -4.63 -22.35
N ALA A 27 22.34 -5.54 -22.98
CA ALA A 27 22.48 -5.84 -24.39
C ALA A 27 22.19 -4.61 -25.27
N ALA A 28 21.11 -3.89 -25.01
CA ALA A 28 20.77 -2.65 -25.72
C ALA A 28 21.85 -1.57 -25.54
N ALA A 29 22.39 -1.43 -24.32
CA ALA A 29 23.50 -0.52 -24.04
C ALA A 29 24.77 -0.91 -24.81
N ALA A 30 25.13 -2.20 -24.82
CA ALA A 30 26.30 -2.70 -25.55
C ALA A 30 26.17 -2.45 -27.06
N ILE A 31 25.00 -2.69 -27.65
CA ILE A 31 24.72 -2.41 -29.07
C ILE A 31 24.86 -0.90 -29.35
N CYS A 32 24.24 -0.04 -28.53
CA CYS A 32 24.35 1.41 -28.69
C CYS A 32 25.80 1.90 -28.60
N LEU A 33 26.58 1.37 -27.65
CA LEU A 33 27.99 1.73 -27.47
C LEU A 33 28.86 1.23 -28.63
N ALA A 34 28.62 0.03 -29.14
CA ALA A 34 29.33 -0.51 -30.30
C ALA A 34 29.04 0.33 -31.56
N CYS A 35 27.78 0.69 -31.80
CA CYS A 35 27.40 1.59 -32.89
C CYS A 35 27.98 3.00 -32.68
N ALA A 36 28.03 3.52 -31.45
CA ALA A 36 28.65 4.81 -31.15
C ALA A 36 30.14 4.82 -31.49
N LEU A 37 30.87 3.75 -31.14
CA LEU A 37 32.28 3.58 -31.49
C LEU A 37 32.46 3.52 -33.02
N GLY A 38 31.60 2.76 -33.72
CA GLY A 38 31.59 2.71 -35.18
C GLY A 38 31.38 4.10 -35.81
N ALA A 39 30.38 4.84 -35.35
CA ALA A 39 30.12 6.21 -35.82
C ALA A 39 31.27 7.17 -35.52
N LEU A 40 31.96 7.01 -34.39
CA LEU A 40 33.12 7.82 -34.01
C LEU A 40 34.34 7.54 -34.89
N LEU A 41 34.56 6.27 -35.26
CA LEU A 41 35.63 5.88 -36.20
C LEU A 41 35.36 6.46 -37.60
N ILE A 42 34.10 6.40 -38.07
CA ILE A 42 33.68 7.03 -39.33
C ILE A 42 33.89 8.55 -39.26
N GLY A 43 33.48 9.19 -38.15
CA GLY A 43 33.67 10.61 -37.91
C GLY A 43 35.16 11.01 -37.91
N ARG A 44 36.02 10.26 -37.24
CA ARG A 44 37.48 10.47 -37.22
C ARG A 44 38.06 10.45 -38.62
N HIS A 45 37.72 9.45 -39.43
CA HIS A 45 38.21 9.37 -40.80
C HIS A 45 37.75 10.58 -41.62
N SER A 46 36.49 11.00 -41.45
CA SER A 46 35.95 12.15 -42.19
C SER A 46 36.61 13.50 -41.82
N LEU A 47 36.96 13.70 -40.54
CA LEU A 47 37.67 14.89 -40.06
C LEU A 47 39.10 14.99 -40.61
N GLN A 48 39.77 13.86 -40.82
CA GLN A 48 41.10 13.82 -41.42
C GLN A 48 41.08 14.21 -42.90
N VAL A 49 39.96 13.98 -43.59
CA VAL A 49 39.80 14.28 -45.03
C VAL A 49 39.32 15.71 -45.27
N SER A 50 38.40 16.24 -44.46
CA SER A 50 37.93 17.63 -44.60
C SER A 50 37.33 18.19 -43.30
N LEU A 51 37.66 19.45 -42.98
CA LEU A 51 37.09 20.19 -41.84
C LEU A 51 35.76 20.87 -42.22
N SER A 52 34.81 20.10 -42.75
CA SER A 52 33.50 20.59 -43.20
C SER A 52 32.39 20.30 -42.19
N ALA A 53 31.30 21.07 -42.22
CA ALA A 53 30.12 20.83 -41.39
C ALA A 53 29.50 19.42 -41.59
N ALA A 54 29.71 18.81 -42.76
CA ALA A 54 29.30 17.44 -43.05
C ALA A 54 30.11 16.38 -42.28
N ALA A 55 31.33 16.70 -41.85
CA ALA A 55 32.15 15.83 -40.98
C ALA A 55 31.69 15.87 -39.51
N ALA A 56 30.88 16.86 -39.10
CA ALA A 56 30.32 16.94 -37.75
C ALA A 56 29.13 15.99 -37.53
N GLY A 57 28.41 15.60 -38.58
CA GLY A 57 27.23 14.74 -38.51
C GLY A 57 27.48 13.40 -37.80
N PRO A 58 28.48 12.59 -38.23
CA PRO A 58 28.82 11.33 -37.59
C PRO A 58 29.21 11.48 -36.10
N ILE A 59 29.85 12.59 -35.75
CA ILE A 59 30.27 12.88 -34.36
C ILE A 59 29.06 13.16 -33.48
N LEU A 60 28.10 13.96 -33.96
CA LEU A 60 26.85 14.22 -33.25
C LEU A 60 26.04 12.93 -33.05
N VAL A 61 26.00 12.07 -34.07
CA VAL A 61 25.35 10.76 -34.00
C VAL A 61 26.05 9.85 -33.00
N ALA A 62 27.38 9.80 -33.02
CA ALA A 62 28.17 9.05 -32.05
C ALA A 62 27.89 9.55 -30.62
N ALA A 63 27.82 10.86 -30.40
CA ALA A 63 27.48 11.45 -29.11
C ALA A 63 26.05 11.09 -28.66
N ALA A 64 25.08 11.11 -29.57
CA ALA A 64 23.70 10.70 -29.28
C ALA A 64 23.61 9.21 -28.92
N LEU A 65 24.23 8.32 -29.71
CA LEU A 65 24.28 6.88 -29.46
C LEU A 65 24.97 6.56 -28.13
N LEU A 66 26.08 7.24 -27.83
CA LEU A 66 26.79 7.13 -26.56
C LEU A 66 25.90 7.59 -25.40
N GLY A 67 25.17 8.70 -25.56
CA GLY A 67 24.20 9.17 -24.58
C GLY A 67 23.11 8.13 -24.28
N PHE A 68 22.49 7.54 -25.31
CA PHE A 68 21.49 6.47 -25.14
C PHE A 68 22.11 5.20 -24.52
N GLY A 69 23.30 4.79 -24.95
CA GLY A 69 24.01 3.64 -24.38
C GLY A 69 24.31 3.81 -22.89
N ILE A 70 24.83 4.98 -22.49
CA ILE A 70 25.05 5.32 -21.08
C ILE A 70 23.72 5.35 -20.32
N LEU A 71 22.66 5.93 -20.89
CA LEU A 71 21.35 5.97 -20.24
C LEU A 71 20.81 4.57 -19.95
N PHE A 72 20.89 3.63 -20.89
CA PHE A 72 20.48 2.25 -20.68
C PHE A 72 21.38 1.53 -19.67
N ALA A 73 22.70 1.74 -19.75
CA ALA A 73 23.65 1.16 -18.78
C ALA A 73 23.41 1.68 -17.36
N VAL A 74 23.22 2.99 -17.17
CA VAL A 74 22.90 3.61 -15.88
C VAL A 74 21.57 3.08 -15.36
N TYR A 75 20.57 2.91 -16.24
CA TYR A 75 19.28 2.36 -15.84
C TYR A 75 19.39 0.92 -15.33
N ALA A 76 20.16 0.06 -16.01
CA ALA A 76 20.46 -1.30 -15.54
C ALA A 76 21.25 -1.31 -14.22
N MET A 77 22.30 -0.47 -14.12
CA MET A 77 23.14 -0.37 -12.92
C MET A 77 22.36 0.05 -11.67
N ARG A 78 21.40 0.99 -11.82
CA ARG A 78 20.51 1.42 -10.73
C ARG A 78 19.62 0.30 -10.19
N GLN A 79 19.44 -0.77 -10.95
CA GLN A 79 18.56 -1.88 -10.63
C GLN A 79 19.32 -3.14 -10.21
N LEU A 80 20.66 -3.11 -10.11
CA LEU A 80 21.46 -4.28 -9.73
C LEU A 80 21.21 -4.70 -8.28
N ARG A 81 20.97 -3.73 -7.40
CA ARG A 81 20.63 -3.97 -5.99
C ARG A 81 19.16 -3.66 -5.79
N PHE A 82 18.40 -4.69 -5.47
CA PHE A 82 17.03 -4.57 -5.01
C PHE A 82 16.95 -5.25 -3.66
N PHE A 83 16.46 -4.55 -2.65
CA PHE A 83 16.30 -5.09 -1.30
C PHE A 83 15.08 -4.45 -0.64
N PHE A 84 14.35 -5.25 0.14
CA PHE A 84 13.39 -4.72 1.11
C PHE A 84 14.15 -4.36 2.38
N GLY A 85 14.03 -3.11 2.81
CA GLY A 85 14.60 -2.63 4.06
C GLY A 85 13.77 -3.03 5.28
N ARG A 86 14.25 -2.61 6.45
CA ARG A 86 13.53 -2.75 7.72
C ARG A 86 12.13 -2.10 7.61
N ASN A 87 11.10 -2.81 8.05
CA ASN A 87 9.68 -2.40 7.99
C ASN A 87 9.11 -2.29 6.56
N GLN A 88 9.81 -2.84 5.56
CA GLN A 88 9.30 -2.95 4.20
C GLN A 88 8.88 -4.40 3.91
N PRO A 89 7.87 -4.64 3.07
CA PRO A 89 7.04 -3.66 2.36
C PRO A 89 6.22 -2.78 3.32
N SER A 90 5.77 -1.62 2.91
CA SER A 90 4.92 -0.75 3.77
C SER A 90 3.61 -1.46 4.18
N GLY A 91 3.11 -1.16 5.39
CA GLY A 91 1.87 -1.74 5.91
C GLY A 91 0.63 -1.35 5.09
N LEU A 92 -0.51 -1.99 5.37
CA LEU A 92 -1.80 -1.65 4.75
C LEU A 92 -2.35 -0.30 5.21
N ALA A 93 -2.01 0.09 6.43
CA ALA A 93 -2.31 1.38 7.05
C ALA A 93 -1.06 1.88 7.80
N PRO A 94 -1.02 3.16 8.22
CA PRO A 94 0.02 3.66 9.09
C PRO A 94 0.16 2.78 10.35
N GLU A 95 1.38 2.31 10.61
CA GLU A 95 1.70 1.48 11.76
C GLU A 95 1.77 2.34 13.03
N LEU A 96 1.22 1.84 14.12
CA LEU A 96 1.36 2.44 15.44
C LEU A 96 2.72 2.07 16.04
N GLU A 97 3.34 3.01 16.75
CA GLU A 97 4.52 2.71 17.56
C GLU A 97 4.19 1.70 18.66
N ASN A 98 5.22 1.00 19.14
CA ASN A 98 5.07 0.05 20.23
C ASN A 98 4.45 0.75 21.45
N ASP A 99 3.38 0.15 21.99
CA ASP A 99 2.57 0.64 23.11
C ASP A 99 1.75 1.92 22.88
N ALA A 100 1.81 2.53 21.69
CA ALA A 100 0.93 3.63 21.36
C ALA A 100 -0.53 3.16 21.24
N GLN A 101 -1.45 3.99 21.72
CA GLN A 101 -2.89 3.81 21.55
C GLN A 101 -3.44 4.84 20.57
N GLY A 102 -4.34 4.41 19.71
CA GLY A 102 -4.97 5.26 18.73
C GLY A 102 -5.47 4.49 17.52
N SER A 103 -6.01 5.27 16.59
CA SER A 103 -6.53 4.84 15.31
C SER A 103 -6.17 5.91 14.30
N SER A 104 -5.91 5.50 13.05
CA SER A 104 -5.71 6.42 11.93
C SER A 104 -6.87 6.27 10.94
N GLU A 105 -7.20 7.31 10.18
CA GLU A 105 -8.27 7.24 9.16
C GLU A 105 -8.10 6.04 8.18
N PRO A 106 -6.88 5.72 7.69
CA PRO A 106 -6.69 4.51 6.87
C PRO A 106 -6.88 3.20 7.66
N ALA A 107 -6.53 3.17 8.95
CA ALA A 107 -6.75 2.00 9.80
C ALA A 107 -8.26 1.78 10.08
N GLU A 108 -9.05 2.84 10.20
CA GLU A 108 -10.50 2.73 10.30
C GLU A 108 -11.14 2.26 8.99
N ALA A 109 -10.63 2.74 7.85
CA ALA A 109 -11.05 2.25 6.54
C ALA A 109 -10.70 0.76 6.37
N LEU A 110 -9.54 0.32 6.86
CA LEU A 110 -9.17 -1.10 6.91
C LEU A 110 -10.14 -1.88 7.80
N ARG A 111 -10.41 -1.40 9.03
CA ARG A 111 -11.39 -2.01 9.94
C ARG A 111 -12.77 -2.17 9.29
N GLU A 112 -13.26 -1.14 8.59
CA GLU A 112 -14.56 -1.23 7.91
C GLU A 112 -14.54 -2.23 6.75
N THR A 113 -13.42 -2.29 6.01
CA THR A 113 -13.21 -3.29 4.94
C THR A 113 -13.25 -4.71 5.49
N LEU A 114 -12.58 -4.93 6.62
CA LEU A 114 -12.54 -6.20 7.35
C LEU A 114 -13.92 -6.57 7.91
N ARG A 115 -14.64 -5.61 8.52
CA ARG A 115 -15.99 -5.81 9.07
C ARG A 115 -17.02 -6.17 8.00
N GLN A 116 -16.97 -5.50 6.85
CA GLN A 116 -17.90 -5.74 5.75
C GLN A 116 -17.57 -7.00 4.93
N ASN A 117 -16.41 -7.62 5.16
CA ASN A 117 -15.87 -8.67 4.29
C ASN A 117 -15.88 -8.27 2.80
N ALA A 118 -15.65 -6.99 2.53
CA ALA A 118 -15.81 -6.42 1.21
C ALA A 118 -14.70 -5.42 0.90
N ILE A 119 -13.91 -5.71 -0.12
CA ILE A 119 -12.93 -4.79 -0.66
C ILE A 119 -13.67 -3.76 -1.53
N LYS A 120 -13.56 -2.48 -1.18
CA LYS A 120 -14.18 -1.40 -1.98
C LYS A 120 -13.40 -1.21 -3.28
N TYR A 121 -14.03 -1.52 -4.40
CA TYR A 121 -13.47 -1.28 -5.73
C TYR A 121 -13.93 0.06 -6.27
N ARG A 122 -13.03 0.79 -6.93
CA ARG A 122 -13.37 2.06 -7.56
C ARG A 122 -14.14 1.80 -8.85
N ILE A 123 -15.36 2.31 -8.92
CA ILE A 123 -16.18 2.21 -10.13
C ILE A 123 -15.60 3.16 -11.20
N PRO A 124 -15.33 2.68 -12.43
CA PRO A 124 -14.95 3.55 -13.53
C PRO A 124 -16.10 4.48 -13.92
N THR A 125 -15.79 5.75 -14.22
CA THR A 125 -16.81 6.73 -14.62
C THR A 125 -16.68 7.17 -16.08
N GLY A 126 -15.54 6.89 -16.74
CA GLY A 126 -15.29 7.30 -18.12
C GLY A 126 -15.87 6.34 -19.16
N ALA A 127 -16.34 6.85 -20.30
CA ALA A 127 -16.86 6.02 -21.39
C ALA A 127 -15.83 5.01 -21.94
N LEU A 128 -14.59 5.45 -22.20
CA LEU A 128 -13.50 4.56 -22.61
C LEU A 128 -13.09 3.58 -21.49
N ASP A 129 -13.22 4.00 -20.23
CA ASP A 129 -12.92 3.12 -19.10
C ASP A 129 -13.98 2.01 -19.05
N ASN A 130 -15.27 2.33 -19.22
CA ASN A 130 -16.34 1.33 -19.29
C ASN A 130 -16.13 0.31 -20.42
N LEU A 131 -15.63 0.73 -21.59
CA LEU A 131 -15.27 -0.18 -22.68
C LEU A 131 -14.13 -1.13 -22.26
N LEU A 132 -13.08 -0.62 -21.59
CA LEU A 132 -11.99 -1.43 -21.06
C LEU A 132 -12.52 -2.48 -20.07
N TYR A 133 -13.38 -2.08 -19.13
CA TYR A 133 -13.95 -3.00 -18.13
C TYR A 133 -14.99 -3.96 -18.74
N ALA A 134 -15.60 -3.62 -19.88
CA ALA A 134 -16.44 -4.56 -20.63
C ALA A 134 -15.60 -5.68 -21.28
N LEU A 135 -14.40 -5.34 -21.78
CA LEU A 135 -13.45 -6.29 -22.38
C LEU A 135 -12.70 -7.11 -21.33
N ALA A 136 -12.26 -6.47 -20.24
CA ALA A 136 -11.50 -7.07 -19.16
C ALA A 136 -12.25 -6.89 -17.82
N ARG A 137 -13.29 -7.69 -17.61
CA ARG A 137 -14.17 -7.61 -16.43
C ARG A 137 -13.41 -7.80 -15.12
N ASP A 138 -12.42 -8.68 -15.11
CA ASP A 138 -11.63 -9.00 -13.92
C ASP A 138 -10.68 -7.88 -13.50
N LEU A 139 -10.50 -6.84 -14.33
CA LEU A 139 -9.69 -5.67 -13.99
C LEU A 139 -10.24 -4.91 -12.77
N VAL A 140 -11.55 -5.01 -12.49
CA VAL A 140 -12.17 -4.36 -11.31
C VAL A 140 -11.53 -4.84 -10.01
N PHE A 141 -11.10 -6.10 -9.96
CA PHE A 141 -10.51 -6.71 -8.78
C PHE A 141 -9.01 -6.45 -8.64
N ALA A 142 -8.35 -5.94 -9.69
CA ALA A 142 -6.92 -5.69 -9.68
C ALA A 142 -6.55 -4.49 -8.78
N PRO A 143 -5.28 -4.35 -8.35
CA PRO A 143 -4.86 -3.21 -7.52
C PRO A 143 -5.13 -1.87 -8.21
N PRO A 144 -5.40 -0.78 -7.44
CA PRO A 144 -5.63 0.55 -8.02
C PRO A 144 -4.52 1.01 -8.97
N ARG A 145 -3.27 0.61 -8.71
CA ARG A 145 -2.13 0.91 -9.60
C ARG A 145 -2.23 0.20 -10.95
N THR A 146 -2.54 -1.10 -10.95
CA THR A 146 -2.77 -1.91 -12.15
C THR A 146 -3.96 -1.36 -12.94
N GLN A 147 -5.05 -1.00 -12.26
CA GLN A 147 -6.23 -0.37 -12.89
C GLN A 147 -5.87 0.95 -13.58
N ASN A 148 -5.19 1.85 -12.87
CA ASN A 148 -4.79 3.15 -13.43
C ASN A 148 -3.84 2.99 -14.62
N LEU A 149 -2.92 2.02 -14.55
CA LEU A 149 -1.99 1.73 -15.64
C LEU A 149 -2.74 1.17 -16.85
N ALA A 150 -3.62 0.18 -16.66
CA ALA A 150 -4.46 -0.38 -17.71
C ALA A 150 -5.31 0.70 -18.41
N GLN A 151 -5.96 1.58 -17.65
CA GLN A 151 -6.74 2.70 -18.20
C GLN A 151 -5.87 3.66 -19.03
N LEU A 152 -4.64 3.95 -18.57
CA LEU A 152 -3.70 4.79 -19.30
C LEU A 152 -3.26 4.15 -20.62
N GLU A 153 -2.87 2.87 -20.57
CA GLU A 153 -2.44 2.13 -21.77
C GLU A 153 -3.58 1.96 -22.75
N PHE A 154 -4.78 1.62 -22.28
CA PHE A 154 -5.96 1.49 -23.13
C PHE A 154 -6.29 2.78 -23.87
N LYS A 155 -6.30 3.93 -23.18
CA LYS A 155 -6.48 5.24 -23.83
C LYS A 155 -5.38 5.55 -24.84
N SER A 156 -4.15 5.12 -24.57
CA SER A 156 -3.02 5.28 -25.50
C SER A 156 -3.16 4.39 -26.74
N VAL A 157 -3.58 3.14 -26.56
CA VAL A 157 -3.86 2.18 -27.66
C VAL A 157 -4.99 2.70 -28.55
N VAL A 158 -6.11 3.14 -27.97
CA VAL A 158 -7.23 3.72 -28.72
C VAL A 158 -6.79 4.98 -29.48
N GLY A 159 -6.06 5.87 -28.81
CA GLY A 159 -5.56 7.11 -29.43
C GLY A 159 -4.59 6.87 -30.57
N LEU A 160 -3.58 6.00 -30.37
CA LEU A 160 -2.60 5.66 -31.41
C LEU A 160 -3.20 4.82 -32.53
N GLY A 161 -4.10 3.89 -32.21
CA GLY A 161 -4.81 3.08 -33.21
C GLY A 161 -5.70 3.93 -34.11
N PHE A 162 -6.44 4.88 -33.53
CA PHE A 162 -7.22 5.85 -34.30
C PHE A 162 -6.32 6.73 -35.18
N LEU A 163 -5.22 7.24 -34.61
CA LEU A 163 -4.30 8.09 -35.35
C LEU A 163 -3.61 7.34 -36.51
N LEU A 164 -3.25 6.07 -36.32
CA LEU A 164 -2.76 5.18 -37.38
C LEU A 164 -3.81 4.97 -38.47
N LEU A 165 -5.08 4.77 -38.10
CA LEU A 165 -6.18 4.62 -39.05
C LEU A 165 -6.40 5.90 -39.86
N CYS A 166 -6.44 7.07 -39.21
CA CYS A 166 -6.54 8.36 -39.89
C CYS A 166 -5.35 8.61 -40.82
N PHE A 167 -4.14 8.27 -40.40
CA PHE A 167 -2.95 8.37 -41.23
C PHE A 167 -3.08 7.45 -42.46
N ALA A 168 -3.43 6.18 -42.29
CA ALA A 168 -3.62 5.23 -43.40
C ALA A 168 -4.68 5.70 -44.40
N VAL A 169 -5.85 6.13 -43.92
CA VAL A 169 -6.93 6.66 -44.75
C VAL A 169 -6.48 7.92 -45.51
N SER A 170 -5.78 8.84 -44.83
CA SER A 170 -5.27 10.07 -45.44
C SER A 170 -4.23 9.78 -46.54
N MET A 171 -3.34 8.79 -46.30
CA MET A 171 -2.33 8.39 -47.27
C MET A 171 -2.92 7.72 -48.52
N ILE A 172 -4.02 6.97 -48.37
CA ILE A 172 -4.74 6.34 -49.50
C ILE A 172 -5.56 7.38 -50.29
N SER A 173 -6.23 8.30 -49.58
CA SER A 173 -7.19 9.22 -50.19
C SER A 173 -6.54 10.34 -51.01
N VAL A 174 -5.37 10.82 -50.59
CA VAL A 174 -4.68 11.93 -51.25
C VAL A 174 -3.80 11.40 -52.38
N GLN A 175 -3.94 11.92 -53.60
CA GLN A 175 -3.15 11.49 -54.77
C GLN A 175 -1.92 12.38 -55.06
N GLY A 176 -1.75 13.50 -54.36
CA GLY A 176 -0.61 14.42 -54.54
C GLY A 176 0.58 14.14 -53.60
N SER A 177 1.81 14.09 -54.15
CA SER A 177 3.04 13.82 -53.39
C SER A 177 3.38 14.91 -52.36
N VAL A 178 3.13 16.19 -52.70
CA VAL A 178 3.40 17.33 -51.81
C VAL A 178 2.47 17.33 -50.59
N VAL A 179 1.18 17.14 -50.81
CA VAL A 179 0.17 17.11 -49.73
C VAL A 179 0.38 15.89 -48.83
N ARG A 180 0.74 14.72 -49.38
CA ARG A 180 1.10 13.53 -48.59
C ARG A 180 2.24 13.80 -47.61
N SER A 181 3.26 14.54 -48.02
CA SER A 181 4.40 14.86 -47.13
C SER A 181 4.00 15.78 -45.98
N TRP A 182 3.14 16.78 -46.21
CA TRP A 182 2.61 17.63 -45.14
C TRP A 182 1.74 16.85 -44.14
N ILE A 183 0.89 15.96 -44.65
CA ILE A 183 0.09 15.07 -43.82
C ILE A 183 1.01 14.20 -42.97
N ALA A 184 2.04 13.59 -43.56
CA ALA A 184 3.02 12.80 -42.81
C ALA A 184 3.75 13.62 -41.75
N GLU A 185 4.15 14.86 -42.04
CA GLU A 185 4.79 15.75 -41.05
C GLU A 185 3.87 16.07 -39.87
N LEU A 186 2.60 16.39 -40.15
CA LEU A 186 1.60 16.62 -39.11
C LEU A 186 1.45 15.39 -38.21
N PHE A 187 1.22 14.22 -38.80
CA PHE A 187 1.05 12.97 -38.05
C PHE A 187 2.33 12.58 -37.30
N PHE A 188 3.51 12.86 -37.84
CA PHE A 188 4.78 12.69 -37.15
C PHE A 188 4.85 13.56 -35.89
N VAL A 189 4.55 14.85 -36.00
CA VAL A 189 4.55 15.77 -34.85
C VAL A 189 3.54 15.32 -33.79
N LEU A 190 2.32 14.95 -34.19
CA LEU A 190 1.30 14.43 -33.28
C LEU A 190 1.77 13.17 -32.54
N THR A 191 2.38 12.24 -33.26
CA THR A 191 2.93 11.00 -32.70
C THR A 191 4.09 11.28 -31.75
N ALA A 192 5.00 12.17 -32.13
CA ALA A 192 6.12 12.60 -31.29
C ALA A 192 5.60 13.19 -29.98
N VAL A 193 4.60 14.08 -30.01
CA VAL A 193 3.99 14.65 -28.80
C VAL A 193 3.39 13.56 -27.90
N LEU A 194 2.72 12.56 -28.47
CA LEU A 194 2.16 11.44 -27.72
C LEU A 194 3.22 10.54 -27.08
N VAL A 195 4.36 10.32 -27.74
CA VAL A 195 5.48 9.49 -27.24
C VAL A 195 6.35 10.25 -26.21
N LEU A 196 6.62 11.55 -26.43
CA LEU A 196 7.48 12.37 -25.58
C LEU A 196 6.81 12.75 -24.26
N LYS A 197 5.50 12.99 -24.25
CA LYS A 197 4.74 13.37 -23.05
C LYS A 197 4.83 12.35 -21.90
N PRO A 198 4.64 11.03 -22.09
CA PRO A 198 4.79 10.04 -21.03
C PRO A 198 6.24 9.91 -20.55
N LEU A 199 7.23 10.11 -21.42
CA LEU A 199 8.66 10.13 -21.05
C LEU A 199 8.99 11.30 -20.11
N ARG A 200 8.43 12.51 -20.36
CA ARG A 200 8.71 13.71 -19.54
C ARG A 200 8.04 13.71 -18.18
N ARG A 201 6.78 13.25 -18.09
CA ARG A 201 6.00 13.31 -16.84
C ARG A 201 6.16 12.08 -15.96
N GLY A 202 6.77 11.02 -16.48
CA GLY A 202 6.62 9.68 -15.95
C GLY A 202 5.16 9.23 -16.08
N ARG A 203 4.91 7.96 -16.44
CA ARG A 203 3.53 7.43 -16.62
C ARG A 203 2.65 7.45 -15.35
N SER A 204 3.14 8.01 -14.24
CA SER A 204 2.47 8.07 -12.92
C SER A 204 1.70 9.37 -12.64
N GLY A 205 1.95 10.47 -13.37
CA GLY A 205 1.36 11.77 -13.05
C GLY A 205 0.37 12.35 -14.07
N GLY A 206 0.25 11.74 -15.25
CA GLY A 206 -0.51 12.32 -16.36
C GLY A 206 -1.55 11.38 -16.92
N ARG A 207 -2.81 11.48 -16.45
CA ARG A 207 -3.93 10.98 -17.24
C ARG A 207 -3.88 11.69 -18.60
N LEU A 208 -3.83 10.94 -19.70
CA LEU A 208 -4.20 11.52 -20.99
C LEU A 208 -5.66 11.97 -20.85
N SER A 209 -5.86 13.28 -20.72
CA SER A 209 -7.19 13.84 -20.56
C SER A 209 -8.04 13.41 -21.75
N SER A 210 -9.26 12.94 -21.50
CA SER A 210 -10.20 12.60 -22.58
C SER A 210 -10.36 13.77 -23.55
N ARG A 211 -10.30 15.02 -23.05
CA ARG A 211 -10.31 16.24 -23.86
C ARG A 211 -9.13 16.33 -24.83
N PHE A 212 -7.95 15.88 -24.41
CA PHE A 212 -6.75 15.88 -25.25
C PHE A 212 -6.83 14.81 -26.34
N VAL A 213 -7.35 13.61 -26.01
CA VAL A 213 -7.58 12.56 -27.02
C VAL A 213 -8.63 13.03 -28.03
N ILE A 214 -9.73 13.64 -27.58
CA ILE A 214 -10.76 14.21 -28.47
C ILE A 214 -10.18 15.32 -29.35
N ALA A 215 -9.41 16.26 -28.78
CA ALA A 215 -8.78 17.32 -29.56
C ALA A 215 -7.82 16.77 -30.62
N LEU A 216 -7.07 15.71 -30.29
CA LEU A 216 -6.16 15.03 -31.21
C LEU A 216 -6.92 14.29 -32.32
N VAL A 217 -8.04 13.65 -31.99
CA VAL A 217 -8.96 13.01 -32.96
C VAL A 217 -9.53 14.04 -33.94
N ILE A 218 -10.04 15.15 -33.42
CA ILE A 218 -10.60 16.25 -34.24
C ILE A 218 -9.51 16.83 -35.15
N ALA A 219 -8.31 17.09 -34.60
CA ALA A 219 -7.17 17.57 -35.36
C ALA A 219 -6.76 16.58 -36.47
N ALA A 220 -6.71 15.28 -36.16
CA ALA A 220 -6.32 14.23 -37.11
C ALA A 220 -7.32 14.05 -38.27
N VAL A 221 -8.58 14.47 -38.11
CA VAL A 221 -9.60 14.40 -39.18
C VAL A 221 -9.70 15.71 -39.95
N ILE A 222 -9.76 16.86 -39.24
CA ILE A 222 -10.00 18.16 -39.86
C ILE A 222 -8.76 18.68 -40.59
N ILE A 223 -7.58 18.56 -39.97
CA ILE A 223 -6.37 19.19 -40.52
C ILE A 223 -5.98 18.59 -41.88
N PRO A 224 -6.00 17.27 -42.12
CA PRO A 224 -5.69 16.71 -43.45
C PRO A 224 -6.63 17.19 -44.56
N VAL A 225 -7.89 17.49 -44.25
CA VAL A 225 -8.88 17.99 -45.22
C VAL A 225 -8.64 19.46 -45.56
N LEU A 226 -8.24 20.27 -44.57
CA LEU A 226 -7.95 21.69 -44.76
C LEU A 226 -6.56 21.95 -45.36
N LEU A 227 -5.63 21.02 -45.16
CA LEU A 227 -4.22 21.15 -45.55
C LEU A 227 -4.00 21.49 -47.04
N PRO A 228 -4.68 20.86 -48.02
CA PRO A 228 -4.54 21.19 -49.43
C PRO A 228 -4.86 22.66 -49.75
N TYR A 229 -5.85 23.23 -49.05
CA TYR A 229 -6.29 24.61 -49.24
C TYR A 229 -5.34 25.63 -48.61
N LEU A 230 -4.70 25.26 -47.49
CA LEU A 230 -3.82 26.16 -46.74
C LEU A 230 -2.42 26.28 -47.36
N VAL A 231 -1.93 25.21 -47.98
CA VAL A 231 -0.50 25.10 -48.34
C VAL A 231 -0.24 25.14 -49.85
N GLY A 232 -1.28 24.91 -50.66
CA GLY A 232 -1.18 24.86 -52.11
C GLY A 232 -0.11 23.86 -52.58
N ASN A 233 0.77 24.29 -53.50
CA ASN A 233 1.84 23.45 -54.08
C ASN A 233 3.19 23.60 -53.36
N THR A 234 3.26 24.27 -52.22
CA THR A 234 4.54 24.47 -51.53
C THR A 234 4.97 23.17 -50.81
N PRO A 235 6.13 22.58 -51.17
CA PRO A 235 6.61 21.39 -50.48
C PRO A 235 7.03 21.74 -49.04
N PRO A 236 6.80 20.83 -48.08
CA PRO A 236 7.30 21.04 -46.73
C PRO A 236 8.84 21.15 -46.74
N PRO A 237 9.43 21.92 -45.80
CA PRO A 237 10.86 22.20 -45.79
C PRO A 237 11.73 20.93 -45.76
N PHE A 238 11.23 19.85 -45.18
CA PHE A 238 11.96 18.58 -45.03
C PHE A 238 11.61 17.50 -46.06
N ALA A 239 10.59 17.72 -46.91
CA ALA A 239 10.08 16.69 -47.82
C ALA A 239 11.06 16.30 -48.93
N ARG A 240 12.02 17.17 -49.26
CA ARG A 240 13.05 16.89 -50.27
C ARG A 240 14.13 15.93 -49.76
N TYR A 241 14.33 15.85 -48.44
CA TYR A 241 15.43 15.12 -47.82
C TYR A 241 14.98 13.88 -47.04
N ILE A 242 13.69 13.78 -46.70
CA ILE A 242 13.17 12.74 -45.83
C ILE A 242 11.93 12.08 -46.46
N GLN A 243 11.89 10.75 -46.50
CA GLN A 243 10.67 10.01 -46.81
C GLN A 243 9.73 9.96 -45.59
N LEU A 244 9.18 11.13 -45.22
CA LEU A 244 8.34 11.28 -44.01
C LEU A 244 7.19 10.27 -43.90
N PRO A 245 6.50 9.86 -44.98
CA PRO A 245 5.41 8.89 -44.86
C PRO A 245 5.85 7.55 -44.30
N ALA A 246 6.96 6.99 -44.79
CA ALA A 246 7.49 5.70 -44.31
C ALA A 246 7.96 5.81 -42.86
N VAL A 247 8.64 6.91 -42.52
CA VAL A 247 9.11 7.16 -41.16
C VAL A 247 7.97 7.26 -40.16
N THR A 248 6.94 8.04 -40.50
CA THR A 248 5.74 8.20 -39.67
C THR A 248 5.00 6.89 -39.49
N ALA A 249 4.87 6.08 -40.54
CA ALA A 249 4.22 4.78 -40.50
C ALA A 249 4.92 3.83 -39.51
N VAL A 250 6.25 3.70 -39.62
CA VAL A 250 7.03 2.80 -38.75
C VAL A 250 6.95 3.25 -37.30
N ILE A 251 7.12 4.55 -37.01
CA ILE A 251 7.04 5.09 -35.66
C ILE A 251 5.68 4.84 -35.05
N LEU A 252 4.59 5.04 -35.81
CA LEU A 252 3.23 4.77 -35.35
C LEU A 252 3.01 3.29 -35.03
N CYS A 253 3.42 2.41 -35.95
CA CYS A 253 3.31 0.97 -35.75
C CYS A 253 4.12 0.50 -34.52
N CYS A 254 5.36 0.97 -34.37
CA CYS A 254 6.20 0.61 -33.23
C CYS A 254 5.66 1.18 -31.92
N ALA A 255 5.21 2.44 -31.89
CA ALA A 255 4.62 3.03 -30.70
C ALA A 255 3.32 2.32 -30.28
N LEU A 256 2.47 1.98 -31.25
CA LEU A 256 1.26 1.20 -31.02
C LEU A 256 1.61 -0.19 -30.46
N ALA A 257 2.56 -0.89 -31.08
CA ALA A 257 3.02 -2.21 -30.62
C ALA A 257 3.50 -2.18 -29.16
N VAL A 258 4.30 -1.18 -28.76
CA VAL A 258 4.72 -1.00 -27.36
C VAL A 258 3.53 -0.84 -26.43
N THR A 259 2.57 0.03 -26.76
CA THR A 259 1.39 0.26 -25.89
C THR A 259 0.46 -0.95 -25.82
N VAL A 260 0.33 -1.72 -26.91
CA VAL A 260 -0.45 -2.96 -26.93
C VAL A 260 0.22 -4.03 -26.08
N LEU A 261 1.53 -4.24 -26.24
CA LEU A 261 2.29 -5.20 -25.42
C LEU A 261 2.25 -4.83 -23.93
N LEU A 262 2.38 -3.54 -23.60
CA LEU A 262 2.20 -3.04 -22.23
C LEU A 262 0.80 -3.31 -21.69
N LEU A 263 -0.24 -3.01 -22.48
CA LEU A 263 -1.62 -3.29 -22.09
C LEU A 263 -1.82 -4.79 -21.82
N LEU A 264 -1.37 -5.65 -22.73
CA LEU A 264 -1.46 -7.11 -22.57
C LEU A 264 -0.70 -7.61 -21.33
N ALA A 265 0.48 -7.06 -21.05
CA ALA A 265 1.24 -7.36 -19.84
C ALA A 265 0.47 -7.00 -18.56
N VAL A 266 -0.20 -5.85 -18.55
CA VAL A 266 -1.02 -5.42 -17.40
C VAL A 266 -2.25 -6.29 -17.23
N LEU A 267 -2.93 -6.63 -18.34
CA LEU A 267 -4.11 -7.48 -18.31
C LEU A 267 -3.75 -8.91 -17.85
N ALA A 268 -2.59 -9.43 -18.26
CA ALA A 268 -2.10 -10.74 -17.82
C ALA A 268 -1.69 -10.78 -16.33
N GLN A 269 -1.53 -9.62 -15.69
CA GLN A 269 -1.24 -9.50 -14.26
C GLN A 269 -2.51 -9.39 -13.39
N GLN A 270 -3.71 -9.51 -13.97
CA GLN A 270 -4.95 -9.54 -13.18
C GLN A 270 -5.04 -10.82 -12.37
N ILE A 271 -5.36 -10.69 -11.09
CA ILE A 271 -5.68 -11.82 -10.21
C ILE A 271 -7.13 -11.70 -9.80
N LYS A 272 -7.86 -12.81 -9.94
CA LYS A 272 -9.22 -12.93 -9.44
C LYS A 272 -9.14 -13.33 -7.96
N PRO A 273 -9.78 -12.58 -7.04
CA PRO A 273 -9.83 -12.98 -5.64
C PRO A 273 -10.66 -14.26 -5.53
N ASN A 274 -10.09 -15.30 -4.93
CA ASN A 274 -10.77 -16.58 -4.76
C ASN A 274 -11.86 -16.54 -3.68
N ARG A 275 -11.61 -15.80 -2.58
CA ARG A 275 -12.54 -15.58 -1.46
C ARG A 275 -12.27 -14.22 -0.81
N ILE A 276 -13.33 -13.56 -0.35
CA ILE A 276 -13.27 -12.36 0.50
C ILE A 276 -14.20 -12.64 1.67
N ALA A 277 -13.68 -13.31 2.68
CA ALA A 277 -14.42 -13.61 3.90
C ALA A 277 -13.44 -13.79 5.04
N MET A 278 -13.62 -13.08 6.14
CA MET A 278 -12.94 -13.36 7.39
C MET A 278 -13.67 -14.44 8.16
N ALA A 279 -12.89 -15.22 8.92
CA ALA A 279 -13.48 -16.10 9.92
C ALA A 279 -13.70 -15.29 11.19
N GLN A 280 -14.86 -15.47 11.82
CA GLN A 280 -15.24 -14.82 13.06
C GLN A 280 -15.54 -15.88 14.12
N SER A 281 -15.02 -15.68 15.33
CA SER A 281 -15.43 -16.40 16.53
C SER A 281 -15.97 -15.42 17.55
N LEU A 282 -17.14 -15.71 18.11
CA LEU A 282 -17.78 -14.95 19.18
C LEU A 282 -17.86 -15.82 20.42
N GLN A 283 -17.33 -15.32 21.54
CA GLN A 283 -17.42 -15.96 22.86
C GLN A 283 -17.99 -14.96 23.86
N THR A 284 -18.85 -15.42 24.75
CA THR A 284 -19.36 -14.64 25.88
C THR A 284 -18.66 -15.10 27.15
N VAL A 285 -17.98 -14.19 27.85
CA VAL A 285 -17.13 -14.54 28.99
C VAL A 285 -17.32 -13.55 30.14
N SER A 286 -17.36 -14.07 31.36
CA SER A 286 -17.30 -13.30 32.59
C SER A 286 -15.94 -13.49 33.27
N MET A 287 -15.43 -12.45 33.93
CA MET A 287 -14.18 -12.51 34.66
C MET A 287 -14.13 -11.53 35.83
N ASN A 288 -13.32 -11.85 36.84
CA ASN A 288 -13.07 -11.00 38.01
C ASN A 288 -11.70 -10.33 37.92
N ALA A 289 -11.40 -9.76 36.76
CA ALA A 289 -10.17 -9.05 36.47
C ALA A 289 -10.41 -7.87 35.51
N PRO A 290 -9.52 -6.86 35.48
CA PRO A 290 -9.59 -5.80 34.49
C PRO A 290 -9.52 -6.35 33.06
N PRO A 291 -10.38 -5.90 32.13
CA PRO A 291 -10.43 -6.42 30.76
C PRO A 291 -9.12 -6.21 29.98
N ASN A 292 -8.28 -5.25 30.41
CA ASN A 292 -6.91 -5.07 29.89
C ASN A 292 -6.06 -6.36 29.96
N GLN A 293 -6.32 -7.26 30.90
CA GLN A 293 -5.57 -8.51 31.00
C GLN A 293 -5.76 -9.43 29.78
N ILE A 294 -6.92 -9.39 29.12
CA ILE A 294 -7.12 -10.14 27.88
C ILE A 294 -6.22 -9.61 26.78
N PHE A 295 -6.12 -8.28 26.65
CA PHE A 295 -5.26 -7.66 25.64
C PHE A 295 -3.78 -7.97 25.89
N LEU A 296 -3.35 -8.05 27.15
CA LEU A 296 -2.01 -8.49 27.49
C LEU A 296 -1.76 -9.97 27.15
N GLU A 297 -2.74 -10.84 27.37
CA GLU A 297 -2.63 -12.25 26.98
C GLU A 297 -2.66 -12.43 25.45
N PHE A 298 -3.47 -11.63 24.75
CA PHE A 298 -3.44 -11.55 23.30
C PHE A 298 -2.07 -11.08 22.79
N ASP A 299 -1.50 -10.03 23.38
CA ASP A 299 -0.15 -9.54 23.05
C ASP A 299 0.91 -10.65 23.25
N ARG A 300 0.78 -11.48 24.30
CA ARG A 300 1.67 -12.62 24.54
C ARG A 300 1.52 -13.73 23.50
N GLU A 301 0.30 -14.04 23.09
CA GLU A 301 0.05 -15.00 22.00
C GLU A 301 0.58 -14.48 20.67
N MET A 302 0.42 -13.19 20.38
CA MET A 302 0.98 -12.56 19.19
C MET A 302 2.51 -12.57 19.21
N LEU A 303 3.14 -12.34 20.37
CA LEU A 303 4.58 -12.47 20.58
C LEU A 303 5.08 -13.90 20.34
N ARG A 304 4.36 -14.92 20.83
CA ARG A 304 4.66 -16.34 20.58
C ARG A 304 4.53 -16.71 19.09
N GLY A 305 3.60 -16.07 18.39
CA GLY A 305 3.32 -16.28 16.97
C GLY A 305 4.17 -15.47 15.98
N TRP A 306 5.22 -14.77 16.44
CA TRP A 306 6.06 -13.95 15.56
C TRP A 306 6.67 -14.75 14.41
N THR A 307 6.34 -14.33 13.21
CA THR A 307 6.89 -14.93 11.99
C THR A 307 8.33 -14.46 11.79
N GLU A 308 9.27 -15.40 11.62
CA GLU A 308 10.70 -15.12 11.47
C GLU A 308 11.30 -14.28 12.62
N LYS A 309 10.70 -14.35 13.82
CA LYS A 309 11.07 -13.55 15.01
C LYS A 309 10.93 -12.03 14.81
N ILE A 310 10.19 -11.60 13.79
CA ILE A 310 9.95 -10.18 13.51
C ILE A 310 8.61 -9.77 14.15
N PRO A 311 8.56 -8.62 14.86
CA PRO A 311 7.34 -8.15 15.50
C PRO A 311 6.19 -7.94 14.53
N ASN A 312 4.96 -8.22 14.96
CA ASN A 312 3.76 -7.94 14.19
C ASN A 312 3.54 -6.43 13.99
N ARG A 313 2.83 -6.07 12.92
CA ARG A 313 2.46 -4.69 12.60
C ARG A 313 1.11 -4.39 13.23
N ARG A 314 1.04 -3.31 13.99
CA ARG A 314 -0.18 -2.90 14.69
C ARG A 314 -0.77 -1.69 14.00
N TYR A 315 -2.02 -1.78 13.56
CA TYR A 315 -2.71 -0.69 12.85
C TYR A 315 -3.68 0.08 13.73
N LEU A 316 -4.25 -0.59 14.73
CA LEU A 316 -5.23 -0.01 15.63
C LEU A 316 -5.05 -0.62 17.02
N ARG A 317 -5.04 0.22 18.06
CA ARG A 317 -5.08 -0.23 19.46
C ARG A 317 -5.83 0.77 20.30
N MET A 318 -6.96 0.35 20.84
CA MET A 318 -7.71 1.06 21.87
C MET A 318 -7.94 0.09 23.01
N LEU A 319 -7.30 0.36 24.14
CA LEU A 319 -7.47 -0.47 25.33
C LEU A 319 -8.71 -0.03 26.12
N PRO A 320 -9.42 -0.95 26.79
CA PRO A 320 -10.59 -0.60 27.57
C PRO A 320 -10.22 0.31 28.75
N GLN A 321 -10.84 1.48 28.78
CA GLN A 321 -10.68 2.44 29.87
C GLN A 321 -11.85 2.32 30.86
N LEU A 322 -11.54 2.09 32.13
CA LEU A 322 -12.53 1.93 33.18
C LEU A 322 -12.75 3.26 33.92
N GLN A 323 -13.87 3.93 33.68
CA GLN A 323 -14.24 5.18 34.37
C GLN A 323 -15.33 4.94 35.42
N GLY A 324 -15.12 5.43 36.66
CA GLY A 324 -16.11 5.28 37.73
C GLY A 324 -16.15 3.89 38.38
N ASN A 325 -17.26 3.59 39.09
CA ASN A 325 -17.46 2.31 39.78
C ASN A 325 -18.22 1.28 38.94
N ALA A 326 -19.02 1.70 37.97
CA ALA A 326 -19.65 0.82 37.01
C ALA A 326 -19.79 1.55 35.68
N GLY A 327 -19.69 0.82 34.58
CA GLY A 327 -19.79 1.40 33.25
C GLY A 327 -19.60 0.38 32.14
N ALA A 328 -19.79 0.83 30.90
CA ALA A 328 -19.43 0.07 29.72
C ALA A 328 -17.95 0.27 29.39
N PHE A 329 -17.32 -0.73 28.79
CA PHE A 329 -16.01 -0.61 28.20
C PHE A 329 -16.03 -1.19 26.77
N GLU A 330 -15.16 -0.63 25.94
CA GLU A 330 -14.87 -1.12 24.62
C GLU A 330 -13.35 -1.14 24.44
N GLY A 331 -12.82 -2.25 23.92
CA GLY A 331 -11.43 -2.37 23.53
C GLY A 331 -11.34 -3.05 22.18
N GLN A 332 -10.41 -2.58 21.34
CA GLN A 332 -10.15 -3.19 20.05
C GLN A 332 -8.68 -3.10 19.66
N VAL A 333 -8.18 -4.16 19.02
CA VAL A 333 -6.80 -4.26 18.51
C VAL A 333 -6.82 -4.91 17.13
N ILE A 334 -6.08 -4.32 16.18
CA ILE A 334 -5.82 -4.90 14.86
C ILE A 334 -4.31 -5.06 14.69
N GLU A 335 -3.89 -6.31 14.51
CA GLU A 335 -2.50 -6.70 14.27
C GLU A 335 -2.36 -7.58 13.04
N GLU A 336 -1.30 -7.38 12.28
CA GLU A 336 -0.92 -8.16 11.11
C GLU A 336 0.44 -8.81 11.35
N SER A 337 0.56 -10.11 11.07
CA SER A 337 1.85 -10.78 11.02
C SER A 337 2.73 -10.19 9.93
N GLN A 338 4.04 -10.39 10.01
CA GLN A 338 4.93 -9.84 9.00
C GLN A 338 4.65 -10.45 7.61
N PRO A 339 4.53 -9.61 6.55
CA PRO A 339 4.19 -10.05 5.21
C PRO A 339 5.34 -10.82 4.57
N ILE A 340 5.08 -12.07 4.20
CA ILE A 340 6.06 -12.98 3.61
C ILE A 340 5.87 -12.97 2.08
N PRO A 341 6.94 -12.83 1.28
CA PRO A 341 6.83 -12.91 -0.16
C PRO A 341 6.44 -14.32 -0.62
N GLN A 342 5.52 -14.44 -1.57
CA GLN A 342 5.09 -15.74 -2.12
C GLN A 342 6.10 -16.32 -3.12
N ASP A 343 6.67 -15.47 -3.98
CA ASP A 343 7.60 -15.88 -5.05
C ASP A 343 9.06 -15.59 -4.66
N ILE A 344 9.69 -16.58 -4.03
CA ILE A 344 11.08 -16.50 -3.55
C ILE A 344 12.07 -16.90 -4.67
N GLU A 345 11.62 -17.71 -5.63
CA GLU A 345 12.48 -18.23 -6.70
C GLU A 345 12.88 -17.17 -7.72
N ALA A 346 14.15 -17.19 -8.12
CA ALA A 346 14.67 -16.29 -9.15
C ALA A 346 13.96 -16.49 -10.50
N LEU A 347 13.61 -15.38 -11.14
CA LEU A 347 13.03 -15.38 -12.48
C LEU A 347 14.09 -15.83 -13.50
N THR A 348 13.78 -16.90 -14.23
CA THR A 348 14.56 -17.40 -15.37
C THR A 348 13.78 -17.17 -16.67
N LEU A 349 14.48 -17.13 -17.81
CA LEU A 349 13.84 -16.91 -19.12
C LEU A 349 12.73 -17.93 -19.41
N SER A 350 12.97 -19.21 -19.09
CA SER A 350 11.97 -20.28 -19.25
C SER A 350 10.76 -20.07 -18.36
N ARG A 351 10.96 -19.67 -17.10
CA ARG A 351 9.87 -19.37 -16.16
C ARG A 351 9.04 -18.18 -16.63
N CYS A 352 9.67 -17.12 -17.13
CA CYS A 352 8.97 -15.97 -17.69
C CYS A 352 8.15 -16.30 -18.94
N LEU A 353 8.61 -17.22 -19.78
CA LEU A 353 7.85 -17.69 -20.95
C LEU A 353 6.62 -18.52 -20.57
N ASN A 354 6.75 -19.35 -19.53
CA ASN A 354 5.69 -20.24 -19.07
C ASN A 354 4.62 -19.50 -18.26
N LEU A 355 5.01 -18.48 -17.49
CA LEU A 355 4.09 -17.72 -16.66
C LEU A 355 3.40 -16.62 -17.47
N PRO A 356 2.06 -16.63 -17.60
CA PRO A 356 1.34 -15.65 -18.43
C PRO A 356 1.55 -14.20 -17.95
N ALA A 357 1.74 -14.01 -16.63
CA ALA A 357 2.00 -12.71 -16.01
C ALA A 357 3.30 -12.04 -16.47
N TYR A 358 4.30 -12.83 -16.89
CA TYR A 358 5.63 -12.33 -17.29
C TYR A 358 5.90 -12.49 -18.79
N ARG A 359 5.17 -13.37 -19.49
CA ARG A 359 5.38 -13.65 -20.92
C ARG A 359 5.31 -12.39 -21.79
N TRP A 360 4.31 -11.55 -21.55
CA TRP A 360 4.14 -10.31 -22.32
C TRP A 360 5.16 -9.23 -21.94
N LEU A 361 5.67 -9.24 -20.71
CA LEU A 361 6.78 -8.36 -20.30
C LEU A 361 8.08 -8.77 -21.00
N LEU A 362 8.35 -10.07 -21.08
CA LEU A 362 9.50 -10.58 -21.81
C LEU A 362 9.42 -10.22 -23.31
N LEU A 363 8.25 -10.38 -23.94
CA LEU A 363 8.04 -9.98 -25.33
C LEU A 363 8.23 -8.47 -25.53
N LEU A 364 7.81 -7.65 -24.56
CA LEU A 364 8.05 -6.21 -24.58
C LEU A 364 9.56 -5.89 -24.52
N ASP A 365 10.32 -6.55 -23.66
CA ASP A 365 11.77 -6.34 -23.53
C ASP A 365 12.52 -6.80 -24.80
N VAL A 366 12.10 -7.92 -25.40
CA VAL A 366 12.62 -8.38 -26.70
C VAL A 366 12.32 -7.34 -27.79
N PHE A 367 11.08 -6.83 -27.85
CA PHE A 367 10.71 -5.79 -28.80
C PHE A 367 11.51 -4.49 -28.58
N ALA A 368 11.74 -4.11 -27.33
CA ALA A 368 12.57 -2.96 -26.96
C ALA A 368 14.02 -3.13 -27.40
N LEU A 369 14.60 -4.33 -27.25
CA LEU A 369 15.94 -4.65 -27.73
C LEU A 369 16.03 -4.59 -29.26
N VAL A 370 15.07 -5.18 -29.97
CA VAL A 370 15.03 -5.16 -31.44
C VAL A 370 14.92 -3.72 -31.95
N THR A 371 14.00 -2.93 -31.39
CA THR A 371 13.84 -1.53 -31.78
C THR A 371 15.06 -0.68 -31.46
N ALA A 372 15.74 -0.93 -30.33
CA ALA A 372 17.01 -0.28 -30.00
C ALA A 372 18.11 -0.65 -31.01
N ALA A 373 18.25 -1.94 -31.34
CA ALA A 373 19.25 -2.41 -32.28
C ALA A 373 19.02 -1.85 -33.70
N THR A 374 17.77 -1.87 -34.19
CA THR A 374 17.41 -1.27 -35.48
C THR A 374 17.63 0.23 -35.46
N GLY A 375 17.27 0.92 -34.38
CA GLY A 375 17.46 2.36 -34.25
C GLY A 375 18.94 2.76 -34.27
N SER A 376 19.78 2.02 -33.53
CA SER A 376 21.23 2.22 -33.55
C SER A 376 21.86 1.92 -34.90
N GLY A 377 21.40 0.86 -35.58
CA GLY A 377 21.84 0.52 -36.93
C GLY A 377 21.52 1.61 -37.96
N MET A 378 20.32 2.17 -37.94
CA MET A 378 19.93 3.26 -38.85
C MET A 378 20.70 4.56 -38.57
N LEU A 379 21.01 4.86 -37.31
CA LEU A 379 21.88 5.98 -36.98
C LEU A 379 23.31 5.76 -37.49
N LEU A 380 23.84 4.54 -37.41
CA LEU A 380 25.15 4.22 -37.95
C LEU A 380 25.18 4.31 -39.48
N ASP A 381 24.11 3.86 -40.15
CA ASP A 381 23.95 3.98 -41.60
C ASP A 381 23.93 5.45 -42.05
N TYR A 382 23.20 6.31 -41.33
CA TYR A 382 23.26 7.75 -41.55
C TYR A 382 24.68 8.31 -41.34
N ALA A 383 25.41 7.85 -40.32
CA ALA A 383 26.79 8.28 -40.09
C ALA A 383 27.72 7.92 -41.27
N HIS A 384 27.43 6.82 -41.98
CA HIS A 384 28.17 6.42 -43.18
C HIS A 384 27.74 7.21 -44.42
N ALA A 385 26.45 7.21 -44.75
CA ALA A 385 25.91 7.81 -45.96
C ALA A 385 25.86 9.35 -45.93
N ARG A 386 25.69 9.95 -44.74
CA ARG A 386 25.66 11.40 -44.44
C ARG A 386 24.60 12.22 -45.19
N THR A 387 23.71 11.55 -45.91
CA THR A 387 22.73 12.15 -46.82
C THR A 387 21.30 11.68 -46.52
N ASP A 388 21.14 10.52 -45.88
CA ASP A 388 19.83 9.97 -45.53
C ASP A 388 19.30 10.48 -44.17
N TRP A 389 18.73 11.68 -44.19
CA TRP A 389 18.06 12.29 -43.03
C TRP A 389 16.87 11.46 -42.52
N GLY A 390 16.29 10.57 -43.35
CA GLY A 390 15.25 9.65 -42.94
C GLY A 390 15.77 8.60 -41.95
N ALA A 391 16.93 8.02 -42.23
CA ALA A 391 17.60 7.09 -41.32
C ALA A 391 17.96 7.74 -39.97
N LEU A 392 18.38 9.01 -39.96
CA LEU A 392 18.60 9.77 -38.72
C LEU A 392 17.33 9.86 -37.86
N LEU A 393 16.24 10.34 -38.45
CA LEU A 393 14.99 10.62 -37.74
C LEU A 393 14.28 9.34 -37.31
N MET A 394 14.32 8.30 -38.14
CA MET A 394 13.85 6.96 -37.80
C MET A 394 14.69 6.36 -36.67
N GLY A 395 16.02 6.40 -36.78
CA GLY A 395 16.92 5.84 -35.78
C GLY A 395 16.74 6.48 -34.40
N ALA A 396 16.66 7.82 -34.36
CA ALA A 396 16.44 8.57 -33.12
C ALA A 396 15.07 8.28 -32.48
N SER A 397 14.01 8.18 -33.29
CA SER A 397 12.66 7.88 -32.79
C SER A 397 12.52 6.45 -32.29
N LEU A 398 13.13 5.47 -32.96
CA LEU A 398 13.15 4.07 -32.50
C LEU A 398 13.88 3.92 -31.15
N LEU A 399 14.98 4.65 -30.92
CA LEU A 399 15.65 4.65 -29.62
C LEU A 399 14.78 5.27 -28.50
N LEU A 400 13.99 6.31 -28.82
CA LEU A 400 13.02 6.88 -27.88
C LEU A 400 11.88 5.89 -27.57
N ILE A 401 11.41 5.13 -28.56
CA ILE A 401 10.38 4.10 -28.39
C ILE A 401 10.93 2.93 -27.56
N ALA A 402 12.16 2.47 -27.81
CA ALA A 402 12.81 1.45 -27.00
C ALA A 402 12.91 1.89 -25.53
N ARG A 403 13.30 3.14 -25.29
CA ARG A 403 13.30 3.72 -23.94
C ARG A 403 11.91 3.74 -23.31
N LEU A 404 10.88 4.09 -24.08
CA LEU A 404 9.49 4.07 -23.60
C LEU A 404 9.06 2.66 -23.18
N ALA A 405 9.44 1.63 -23.95
CA ALA A 405 9.14 0.24 -23.66
C ALA A 405 9.79 -0.22 -22.34
N PHE A 406 11.11 -0.01 -22.17
CA PHE A 406 11.81 -0.37 -20.93
C PHE A 406 11.24 0.38 -19.71
N VAL A 407 11.03 1.69 -19.80
CA VAL A 407 10.48 2.47 -18.68
C VAL A 407 9.05 2.04 -18.33
N GLY A 408 8.26 1.62 -19.32
CA GLY A 408 6.92 1.08 -19.12
C GLY A 408 6.94 -0.28 -18.42
N GLY A 409 7.76 -1.21 -18.94
CA GLY A 409 7.87 -2.59 -18.45
C GLY A 409 8.46 -2.67 -17.04
N ASN A 410 9.45 -1.83 -16.72
CA ASN A 410 10.13 -1.80 -15.42
C ASN A 410 9.19 -1.76 -14.21
N ARG A 411 8.09 -1.02 -14.33
CA ARG A 411 7.13 -0.86 -13.23
C ARG A 411 6.38 -2.15 -12.93
N LEU A 412 6.14 -2.96 -13.96
CA LEU A 412 5.43 -4.23 -13.86
C LEU A 412 6.35 -5.37 -13.44
N TRP A 413 7.66 -5.26 -13.73
CA TRP A 413 8.68 -6.16 -13.18
C TRP A 413 8.79 -6.05 -11.65
N ARG A 414 8.45 -4.90 -11.04
CA ARG A 414 8.47 -4.67 -9.58
C ARG A 414 7.25 -5.16 -8.82
N ARG A 415 6.43 -6.01 -9.41
CA ARG A 415 5.24 -6.54 -8.74
C ARG A 415 5.66 -7.67 -7.80
N PHE A 416 5.36 -7.49 -6.51
CA PHE A 416 5.59 -8.48 -5.46
C PHE A 416 4.29 -8.82 -4.75
N GLU A 417 4.09 -10.11 -4.48
CA GLU A 417 2.92 -10.64 -3.79
C GLU A 417 3.34 -11.13 -2.42
N PHE A 418 2.57 -10.75 -1.41
CA PHE A 418 2.84 -11.08 -0.01
C PHE A 418 1.63 -11.70 0.64
N THR A 419 1.86 -12.73 1.45
CA THR A 419 0.90 -13.28 2.41
C THR A 419 1.19 -12.79 3.81
N SER A 420 0.13 -12.46 4.55
CA SER A 420 0.20 -12.23 5.99
C SER A 420 -1.08 -12.67 6.67
N ARG A 421 -1.07 -12.76 7.99
CA ARG A 421 -2.26 -13.05 8.80
C ARG A 421 -2.66 -11.80 9.55
N ILE A 422 -3.94 -11.44 9.47
CA ILE A 422 -4.51 -10.33 10.22
C ILE A 422 -5.41 -10.88 11.33
N TYR A 423 -5.25 -10.30 12.51
CA TYR A 423 -5.99 -10.58 13.72
C TYR A 423 -6.70 -9.29 14.14
N TRP A 424 -8.00 -9.37 14.34
CA TRP A 424 -8.80 -8.28 14.88
C TRP A 424 -9.54 -8.79 16.11
N LEU A 425 -9.20 -8.25 17.28
CA LEU A 425 -9.85 -8.53 18.55
C LEU A 425 -10.74 -7.33 18.93
N GLU A 426 -11.99 -7.59 19.28
CA GLU A 426 -12.94 -6.63 19.84
C GLU A 426 -13.53 -7.21 21.12
N CYS A 427 -13.47 -6.44 22.20
CA CYS A 427 -14.03 -6.78 23.50
C CYS A 427 -14.99 -5.67 23.92
N GLN A 428 -16.25 -6.00 24.13
CA GLN A 428 -17.28 -5.08 24.61
C GLN A 428 -18.05 -5.72 25.75
N GLY A 429 -18.27 -4.96 26.83
CA GLY A 429 -19.00 -5.43 27.99
C GLY A 429 -19.19 -4.35 29.04
N ASN A 430 -19.85 -4.73 30.14
CA ASN A 430 -20.00 -3.87 31.30
C ASN A 430 -19.12 -4.35 32.43
N PHE A 431 -18.66 -3.43 33.27
CA PHE A 431 -17.89 -3.74 34.47
C PHE A 431 -18.53 -3.12 35.71
N GLN A 432 -18.32 -3.78 36.84
CA GLN A 432 -18.62 -3.28 38.16
C GLN A 432 -17.37 -3.42 39.03
N ARG A 433 -17.04 -2.36 39.75
CA ARG A 433 -15.90 -2.28 40.66
C ARG A 433 -16.42 -2.42 42.09
N ALA A 434 -16.02 -3.51 42.73
CA ALA A 434 -16.30 -3.79 44.13
C ALA A 434 -15.00 -3.63 44.93
N ARG A 435 -15.03 -2.85 46.01
CA ARG A 435 -13.91 -2.75 46.95
C ARG A 435 -14.16 -3.71 48.10
N SER A 436 -13.32 -4.74 48.21
CA SER A 436 -13.33 -5.62 49.38
C SER A 436 -12.17 -5.24 50.29
N SER A 437 -12.49 -4.72 51.46
CA SER A 437 -11.50 -4.51 52.52
C SER A 437 -11.44 -5.77 53.37
N ILE A 438 -10.31 -6.48 53.33
CA ILE A 438 -10.06 -7.61 54.23
C ILE A 438 -9.19 -7.07 55.37
N GLY A 439 -9.72 -7.16 56.60
CA GLY A 439 -9.03 -6.76 57.82
C GLY A 439 -9.56 -7.53 59.03
N ALA A 440 -8.67 -7.94 59.92
CA ALA A 440 -9.01 -8.56 61.19
C ALA A 440 -9.74 -7.54 62.09
N LEU A 441 -10.91 -7.91 62.61
CA LEU A 441 -11.73 -7.06 63.48
C LEU A 441 -11.06 -6.73 64.83
N LEU A 442 -9.92 -7.35 65.16
CA LEU A 442 -9.26 -7.19 66.45
C LEU A 442 -7.74 -7.00 66.26
N GLN A 443 -7.37 -5.72 66.17
CA GLN A 443 -6.02 -5.15 66.29
C GLN A 443 -4.99 -5.41 65.17
N ASP A 444 -4.40 -4.29 64.73
CA ASP A 444 -3.12 -4.10 64.03
C ASP A 444 -3.09 -3.81 62.50
N ARG A 445 -3.22 -2.50 62.21
CA ARG A 445 -2.60 -1.62 61.21
C ARG A 445 -2.39 -2.00 59.73
N VAL A 446 -2.68 -3.19 59.25
CA VAL A 446 -2.58 -3.49 57.80
C VAL A 446 -3.98 -3.77 57.23
N LYS A 447 -4.60 -2.74 56.65
CA LYS A 447 -5.80 -2.90 55.82
C LYS A 447 -5.36 -3.24 54.41
N THR A 448 -5.64 -4.46 53.97
CA THR A 448 -5.51 -4.81 52.55
C THR A 448 -6.83 -4.50 51.87
N GLU A 449 -6.85 -3.42 51.08
CA GLU A 449 -7.96 -3.08 50.21
C GLU A 449 -7.68 -3.68 48.83
N LYS A 450 -8.57 -4.57 48.37
CA LYS A 450 -8.51 -5.12 47.01
C LYS A 450 -9.65 -4.53 46.20
N ASP A 451 -9.28 -3.78 45.18
CA ASP A 451 -10.21 -3.32 44.16
C ASP A 451 -10.47 -4.48 43.19
N LEU A 452 -11.67 -5.06 43.25
CA LEU A 452 -12.11 -6.13 42.37
C LEU A 452 -12.93 -5.51 41.24
N VAL A 453 -12.46 -5.70 40.01
CA VAL A 453 -13.25 -5.39 38.81
C VAL A 453 -13.91 -6.70 38.38
N SER A 454 -15.23 -6.75 38.48
CA SER A 454 -16.04 -7.84 37.95
C SER A 454 -16.63 -7.41 36.61
N VAL A 455 -16.47 -8.27 35.62
CA VAL A 455 -16.99 -8.09 34.26
C VAL A 455 -18.02 -9.17 34.05
N GLU A 456 -19.27 -8.76 33.88
CA GLU A 456 -20.42 -9.62 33.61
C GLU A 456 -20.70 -9.61 32.11
N ASP A 457 -20.87 -10.80 31.52
CA ASP A 457 -21.26 -11.03 30.12
C ASP A 457 -20.52 -10.17 29.08
N MET A 458 -19.19 -10.19 29.08
CA MET A 458 -18.41 -9.54 28.03
C MET A 458 -18.42 -10.36 26.74
N THR A 459 -18.68 -9.68 25.64
CA THR A 459 -18.53 -10.23 24.29
C THR A 459 -17.08 -10.11 23.83
N LEU A 460 -16.46 -11.26 23.52
CA LEU A 460 -15.14 -11.38 22.93
C LEU A 460 -15.31 -11.82 21.48
N ARG A 461 -15.04 -10.91 20.54
CA ARG A 461 -15.08 -11.17 19.09
C ARG A 461 -13.67 -11.19 18.56
N LEU A 462 -13.32 -12.28 17.90
CA LEU A 462 -12.04 -12.43 17.21
C LEU A 462 -12.29 -12.72 15.75
N TRP A 463 -11.72 -11.89 14.89
CA TRP A 463 -11.63 -12.17 13.46
C TRP A 463 -10.21 -12.52 13.08
N VAL A 464 -10.05 -13.59 12.28
CA VAL A 464 -8.76 -14.04 11.78
C VAL A 464 -8.87 -14.32 10.29
N ALA A 465 -7.94 -13.77 9.51
CA ALA A 465 -7.82 -14.07 8.10
C ALA A 465 -6.36 -14.05 7.64
N GLU A 466 -6.07 -14.84 6.63
CA GLU A 466 -4.89 -14.69 5.79
C GLU A 466 -5.22 -13.68 4.68
N ILE A 467 -4.36 -12.69 4.50
CA ILE A 467 -4.52 -11.64 3.50
C ILE A 467 -3.44 -11.78 2.44
N ASP A 468 -3.86 -11.69 1.18
CA ASP A 468 -2.94 -11.56 0.06
C ASP A 468 -2.87 -10.10 -0.34
N SER A 469 -1.66 -9.62 -0.60
CA SER A 469 -1.42 -8.20 -0.87
C SER A 469 -0.33 -8.03 -1.90
N VAL A 470 -0.40 -6.93 -2.66
CA VAL A 470 0.54 -6.64 -3.73
C VAL A 470 1.21 -5.30 -3.49
N SER A 471 2.53 -5.24 -3.71
CA SER A 471 3.31 -4.01 -3.77
C SER A 471 4.05 -3.89 -5.11
N PHE A 472 4.31 -2.66 -5.56
CA PHE A 472 5.05 -2.36 -6.79
C PHE A 472 6.45 -1.79 -6.51
N GLY A 473 6.97 -2.08 -5.30
CA GLY A 473 8.27 -1.62 -4.83
C GLY A 473 8.32 -1.46 -3.30
N PRO A 474 9.50 -1.13 -2.76
CA PRO A 474 9.68 -0.91 -1.32
C PRO A 474 8.91 0.29 -0.78
N ASP A 475 8.94 1.41 -1.51
CA ASP A 475 8.39 2.71 -1.06
C ASP A 475 6.90 2.87 -1.38
N THR A 476 6.22 1.79 -1.76
CA THR A 476 4.85 1.86 -2.29
C THR A 476 3.89 1.17 -1.34
N PRO A 477 2.73 1.80 -1.02
CA PRO A 477 1.70 1.19 -0.18
C PRO A 477 1.23 -0.13 -0.79
N ARG A 478 1.14 -1.14 0.07
CA ARG A 478 0.54 -2.43 -0.27
C ARG A 478 -0.94 -2.27 -0.55
N SER A 479 -1.43 -2.97 -1.57
CA SER A 479 -2.86 -3.06 -1.87
C SER A 479 -3.37 -4.44 -1.49
N LEU A 480 -4.45 -4.49 -0.71
CA LEU A 480 -5.13 -5.71 -0.32
C LEU A 480 -5.82 -6.33 -1.55
N MET A 481 -5.60 -7.64 -1.78
CA MET A 481 -6.16 -8.38 -2.92
C MET A 481 -7.24 -9.37 -2.52
N SER A 482 -6.96 -10.22 -1.55
CA SER A 482 -7.89 -11.22 -1.04
C SER A 482 -7.81 -11.33 0.46
N ILE A 483 -8.92 -11.78 1.04
CA ILE A 483 -9.07 -12.04 2.47
C ILE A 483 -9.62 -13.46 2.61
N ARG A 484 -8.80 -14.37 3.16
CA ARG A 484 -9.11 -15.78 3.36
C ARG A 484 -9.24 -16.08 4.86
N GLY A 485 -10.45 -16.26 5.34
CA GLY A 485 -10.73 -16.53 6.75
C GLY A 485 -10.08 -17.83 7.23
N LEU A 486 -9.53 -17.80 8.44
CA LEU A 486 -8.92 -18.96 9.10
C LEU A 486 -9.78 -19.36 10.31
N PRO A 487 -10.84 -20.18 10.13
CA PRO A 487 -11.79 -20.49 11.21
C PRO A 487 -11.15 -21.28 12.35
N GLU A 488 -10.29 -22.26 12.04
CA GLU A 488 -9.60 -23.06 13.05
C GLU A 488 -8.72 -22.20 13.96
N GLU A 489 -8.00 -21.23 13.38
CA GLU A 489 -7.14 -20.33 14.15
C GLU A 489 -7.95 -19.32 14.97
N ALA A 490 -9.07 -18.81 14.42
CA ALA A 490 -10.00 -17.96 15.17
C ALA A 490 -10.61 -18.70 16.35
N GLU A 491 -11.04 -19.96 16.17
CA GLU A 491 -11.60 -20.79 17.23
C GLU A 491 -10.54 -21.12 18.30
N ARG A 492 -9.33 -21.54 17.88
CA ARG A 492 -8.21 -21.83 18.78
C ARG A 492 -7.87 -20.65 19.68
N LEU A 493 -7.65 -19.47 19.10
CA LEU A 493 -7.21 -18.29 19.85
C LEU A 493 -8.36 -17.72 20.71
N SER A 494 -9.60 -17.69 20.20
CA SER A 494 -10.75 -17.25 21.00
C SER A 494 -11.03 -18.19 22.19
N ALA A 495 -10.91 -19.51 22.01
CA ALA A 495 -11.05 -20.49 23.08
C ALA A 495 -9.95 -20.34 24.14
N HIS A 496 -8.71 -20.06 23.72
CA HIS A 496 -7.60 -19.77 24.65
C HIS A 496 -7.87 -18.53 25.50
N LEU A 497 -8.24 -17.40 24.88
CA LEU A 497 -8.56 -16.16 25.58
C LEU A 497 -9.78 -16.33 26.51
N ALA A 498 -10.81 -17.03 26.07
CA ALA A 498 -11.97 -17.35 26.89
C ALA A 498 -11.62 -18.30 28.06
N GLY A 499 -10.70 -19.24 27.85
CA GLY A 499 -10.16 -20.10 28.90
C GLY A 499 -9.39 -19.29 29.96
N PHE A 500 -8.49 -18.41 29.52
CA PHE A 500 -7.74 -17.51 30.40
C PHE A 500 -8.66 -16.61 31.24
N ALA A 501 -9.66 -15.99 30.60
CA ALA A 501 -10.63 -15.15 31.28
C ALA A 501 -11.45 -15.91 32.34
N ARG A 502 -11.91 -17.14 32.03
CA ARG A 502 -12.61 -18.01 33.00
C ARG A 502 -11.73 -18.40 34.18
N GLN A 503 -10.44 -18.64 33.96
CA GLN A 503 -9.51 -18.93 35.06
C GLN A 503 -9.39 -17.75 36.03
N GLN A 504 -9.38 -16.51 35.53
CA GLN A 504 -9.36 -15.30 36.36
C GLN A 504 -10.68 -15.06 37.12
N ALA A 505 -11.79 -15.67 36.71
CA ALA A 505 -13.08 -15.56 37.39
C ALA A 505 -13.13 -16.29 38.75
N THR A 506 -12.21 -17.23 39.03
CA THR A 506 -12.31 -18.23 40.11
C THR A 506 -12.08 -17.69 41.54
N ILE A 507 -11.83 -16.39 41.75
CA ILE A 507 -11.44 -15.84 43.08
C ILE A 507 -12.65 -15.55 43.99
N ILE A 508 -13.86 -16.03 43.71
CA ILE A 508 -15.06 -15.74 44.53
C ILE A 508 -15.72 -16.99 45.15
N SER A 509 -15.23 -18.20 44.89
CA SER A 509 -15.70 -19.39 45.59
C SER A 509 -14.51 -20.27 46.05
N PRO A 510 -14.32 -20.51 47.36
CA PRO A 510 -13.32 -21.45 47.84
C PRO A 510 -13.73 -22.87 47.46
N GLN A 511 -13.39 -23.28 46.24
CA GLN A 511 -13.59 -24.66 45.75
C GLN A 511 -12.33 -25.26 45.13
N SER A 512 -11.22 -24.51 45.08
CA SER A 512 -9.94 -25.09 44.67
C SER A 512 -9.28 -25.81 45.86
N ASP A 513 -8.85 -27.05 45.66
CA ASP A 513 -8.12 -27.82 46.67
C ASP A 513 -6.85 -27.09 47.15
N VAL A 514 -6.28 -26.26 46.28
CA VAL A 514 -5.11 -25.42 46.56
C VAL A 514 -5.45 -24.29 47.54
N ASP A 515 -6.62 -23.68 47.42
CA ASP A 515 -7.08 -22.65 48.36
C ASP A 515 -7.51 -23.25 49.69
N LEU A 516 -8.13 -24.45 49.70
CA LEU A 516 -8.36 -25.20 50.94
C LEU A 516 -7.05 -25.56 51.64
N GLN A 517 -6.00 -25.92 50.91
CA GLN A 517 -4.68 -26.16 51.47
C GLN A 517 -4.07 -24.87 52.05
N ARG A 518 -4.13 -23.75 51.34
CA ARG A 518 -3.65 -22.45 51.85
C ARG A 518 -4.43 -21.99 53.09
N LEU A 519 -5.75 -22.16 53.08
CA LEU A 519 -6.62 -21.89 54.24
C LEU A 519 -6.32 -22.82 55.41
N SER A 520 -6.03 -24.10 55.15
CA SER A 520 -5.66 -25.06 56.20
C SER A 520 -4.31 -24.73 56.84
N VAL A 521 -3.36 -24.21 56.07
CA VAL A 521 -2.05 -23.74 56.57
C VAL A 521 -2.22 -22.47 57.40
N LEU A 522 -3.07 -21.54 56.95
CA LEU A 522 -3.42 -20.34 57.71
C LEU A 522 -4.17 -20.66 59.00
N ASN A 523 -5.10 -21.62 58.99
CA ASN A 523 -5.81 -22.09 60.19
C ASN A 523 -4.88 -22.75 61.21
N LYS A 524 -3.82 -23.44 60.76
CA LYS A 524 -2.81 -24.02 61.66
C LYS A 524 -1.94 -22.97 62.34
N ILE A 525 -1.80 -21.79 61.72
CA ILE A 525 -1.00 -20.68 62.25
C ILE A 525 -1.81 -19.83 63.24
N ASN A 526 -3.16 -19.89 63.20
CA ASN A 526 -4.01 -19.08 64.08
C ASN A 526 -5.23 -19.82 64.65
N PRO A 527 -5.05 -20.75 65.62
CA PRO A 527 -6.13 -21.57 66.18
C PRO A 527 -7.17 -20.79 67.01
N ALA A 528 -6.92 -19.51 67.32
CA ALA A 528 -7.82 -18.67 68.12
C ALA A 528 -9.06 -18.17 67.35
N SER A 529 -9.13 -18.39 66.03
CA SER A 529 -10.23 -17.90 65.17
C SER A 529 -11.33 -18.93 64.88
N ALA A 530 -11.16 -20.19 65.31
CA ALA A 530 -12.16 -21.24 65.10
C ALA A 530 -13.29 -21.24 66.16
N ALA A 531 -13.17 -20.46 67.24
CA ALA A 531 -14.11 -20.47 68.36
C ALA A 531 -15.22 -19.40 68.28
N SER A 532 -15.25 -18.56 67.25
CA SER A 532 -16.28 -17.51 67.12
C SER A 532 -16.74 -17.29 65.67
N LEU A 533 -17.30 -18.34 65.07
CA LEU A 533 -18.23 -18.18 63.96
C LEU A 533 -19.64 -18.08 64.54
N PRO A 534 -20.38 -16.97 64.38
CA PRO A 534 -21.81 -16.97 64.69
C PRO A 534 -22.50 -17.93 63.72
N SER A 535 -23.42 -18.74 64.26
CA SER A 535 -24.22 -19.64 63.45
C SER A 535 -25.13 -18.83 62.52
N ALA A 536 -25.47 -19.37 61.35
CA ALA A 536 -26.37 -18.73 60.38
C ALA A 536 -27.77 -18.40 60.94
N ALA A 537 -28.11 -18.85 62.16
CA ALA A 537 -29.33 -18.50 62.85
C ALA A 537 -29.30 -17.10 63.51
N ASP A 538 -28.13 -16.58 63.90
CA ASP A 538 -28.01 -15.30 64.61
C ASP A 538 -28.02 -14.08 63.66
N ALA A 539 -27.77 -14.29 62.36
CA ALA A 539 -27.82 -13.24 61.35
C ALA A 539 -29.26 -12.84 60.93
N LEU A 540 -30.27 -13.67 61.22
CA LEU A 540 -31.68 -13.34 60.96
C LEU A 540 -32.37 -12.58 62.12
N ALA A 541 -31.81 -12.60 63.33
CA ALA A 541 -32.45 -11.99 64.51
C ALA A 541 -32.07 -10.50 64.73
N ALA A 542 -31.00 -10.01 64.09
CA ALA A 542 -30.58 -8.60 64.18
C ALA A 542 -31.33 -7.66 63.21
N GLY A 543 -32.39 -8.17 62.56
CA GLY A 543 -33.15 -7.49 61.52
C GLY A 543 -34.43 -6.79 61.98
N VAL A 544 -34.65 -6.47 63.25
CA VAL A 544 -35.81 -5.65 63.67
C VAL A 544 -35.52 -4.88 64.97
N ALA A 545 -35.09 -3.62 64.88
CA ALA A 545 -35.43 -2.54 65.84
C ALA A 545 -34.65 -1.24 65.54
N GLY A 546 -35.36 -0.11 65.47
CA GLY A 546 -34.77 1.20 65.77
C GLY A 546 -34.92 2.29 64.70
N THR A 547 -36.12 2.85 64.57
CA THR A 547 -36.36 4.19 64.02
C THR A 547 -35.77 5.28 64.93
N ALA A 548 -34.97 6.20 64.39
CA ALA A 548 -34.84 7.58 64.89
C ALA A 548 -34.23 8.52 63.82
N ALA A 549 -34.93 9.61 63.52
CA ALA A 549 -34.43 10.83 62.86
C ALA A 549 -34.51 11.99 63.89
N PRO A 550 -34.05 13.23 63.63
CA PRO A 550 -33.05 13.75 62.68
C PRO A 550 -31.92 14.53 63.42
N SER A 551 -30.88 15.01 62.71
CA SER A 551 -30.05 16.14 63.18
C SER A 551 -29.48 16.94 62.01
N ALA A 552 -29.62 18.26 62.15
CA ALA A 552 -29.46 19.27 61.12
C ALA A 552 -28.03 19.44 60.61
N VAL A 553 -27.90 19.58 59.28
CA VAL A 553 -26.67 20.03 58.61
C VAL A 553 -26.66 21.56 58.61
N THR A 554 -25.67 22.13 59.30
CA THR A 554 -25.31 23.55 59.24
C THR A 554 -24.87 23.97 57.84
N SER A 555 -25.17 25.24 57.53
CA SER A 555 -25.24 25.89 56.22
C SER A 555 -24.04 25.72 55.28
N ARG A 556 -24.37 25.57 53.98
CA ARG A 556 -23.47 25.56 52.80
C ARG A 556 -22.75 26.92 52.64
N ALA A 557 -21.42 26.93 52.59
CA ALA A 557 -20.64 28.11 52.25
C ALA A 557 -20.50 28.24 50.72
N PHE A 558 -20.99 29.35 50.16
CA PHE A 558 -20.73 29.75 48.78
C PHE A 558 -19.56 30.76 48.75
N CYS A 559 -18.83 30.82 47.65
CA CYS A 559 -17.71 31.74 47.46
C CYS A 559 -18.22 33.20 47.46
N PRO A 560 -17.68 34.11 48.28
CA PRO A 560 -18.17 35.49 48.36
C PRO A 560 -17.88 36.32 47.10
N GLN A 561 -16.94 35.91 46.25
CA GLN A 561 -16.56 36.66 45.05
C GLN A 561 -17.34 36.24 43.79
N CYS A 562 -17.72 34.96 43.67
CA CYS A 562 -18.38 34.44 42.46
C CYS A 562 -19.64 33.62 42.72
N GLY A 563 -20.03 33.41 43.98
CA GLY A 563 -21.25 32.69 44.35
C GLY A 563 -21.21 31.18 44.14
N ASN A 564 -20.09 30.60 43.67
CA ASN A 564 -20.02 29.16 43.43
C ASN A 564 -19.88 28.36 44.73
N ARG A 565 -20.39 27.12 44.76
CA ARG A 565 -20.40 26.28 45.96
C ARG A 565 -18.99 25.84 46.32
N LEU A 566 -18.57 26.06 47.56
CA LEU A 566 -17.24 25.66 48.03
C LEU A 566 -17.28 24.24 48.61
N ASP A 567 -16.28 23.43 48.26
CA ASP A 567 -16.05 22.14 48.89
C ASP A 567 -15.55 22.35 50.32
N SER A 568 -15.99 21.48 51.23
CA SER A 568 -15.92 21.65 52.69
C SER A 568 -14.51 21.79 53.30
N LYS A 569 -13.45 21.70 52.49
CA LYS A 569 -12.04 21.87 52.90
C LYS A 569 -11.18 22.65 51.89
N ALA A 570 -11.77 23.36 50.93
CA ALA A 570 -11.00 24.07 49.89
C ALA A 570 -10.48 25.43 50.38
N ALA A 571 -9.15 25.64 50.29
CA ALA A 571 -8.50 26.91 50.62
C ALA A 571 -8.66 27.98 49.51
N PHE A 572 -9.03 27.57 48.29
CA PHE A 572 -9.28 28.44 47.15
C PHE A 572 -10.54 27.98 46.40
N CYS A 573 -11.29 28.92 45.82
CA CYS A 573 -12.45 28.61 45.00
C CYS A 573 -12.00 27.96 43.68
N SER A 574 -12.54 26.78 43.35
CA SER A 574 -12.21 26.04 42.13
C SER A 574 -12.65 26.74 40.84
N ALA A 575 -13.61 27.67 40.90
CA ALA A 575 -14.09 28.39 39.72
C ALA A 575 -13.38 29.73 39.46
N CYS A 576 -13.05 30.50 40.50
CA CYS A 576 -12.44 31.83 40.33
C CYS A 576 -11.03 31.96 40.91
N GLY A 577 -10.51 30.95 41.60
CA GLY A 577 -9.17 30.96 42.20
C GLY A 577 -9.02 31.82 43.46
N ALA A 578 -10.08 32.47 43.93
CA ALA A 578 -10.05 33.34 45.11
C ALA A 578 -9.79 32.55 46.40
N ARG A 579 -8.90 33.04 47.27
CA ARG A 579 -8.59 32.40 48.55
C ARG A 579 -9.78 32.52 49.51
N VAL A 580 -10.19 31.38 50.08
CA VAL A 580 -11.29 31.30 51.02
C VAL A 580 -10.70 31.35 52.42
N GLY A 581 -10.89 32.47 53.13
CA GLY A 581 -10.50 32.60 54.55
C GLY A 581 -9.50 33.70 54.89
N THR A 582 -9.67 34.92 54.39
CA THR A 582 -9.05 36.11 54.99
C THR A 582 -10.13 37.17 55.22
N THR A 583 -10.40 37.48 56.49
CA THR A 583 -11.05 38.72 56.90
C THR A 583 -10.28 39.92 56.34
N PRO A 584 -10.95 41.01 55.95
CA PRO A 584 -10.29 42.19 55.41
C PRO A 584 -9.58 42.94 56.54
N GLU A 585 -8.25 43.01 56.50
CA GLU A 585 -7.55 44.08 57.22
C GLU A 585 -7.60 45.36 56.35
N GLN A 586 -8.13 46.40 56.98
CA GLN A 586 -8.15 47.77 56.49
C GLN A 586 -6.72 48.34 56.54
N GLY A 587 -6.29 48.98 55.45
CA GLY A 587 -4.98 49.65 55.32
C GLY A 587 -4.60 49.83 53.86
#